data_AF-Q6CLA4-F1
#
_entry.id   AF-Q6CLA4-F1
#
_cell.length_a   1.000
_cell.length_b   1.000
_cell.length_c   1.000
_cell.angle_alpha   90.00
_cell.angle_beta   90.00
_cell.angle_gamma   90.00
#
_symmetry.space_group_name_H-M   'P 1'
#
loop_
_entity.id
_entity.type
_entity.pdbx_description
1 polymer ?
#
loop_
_entity_poly.entity_id
_entity_poly.type
_entity_poly.pdbx_seq_one_letter_code
_entity_poly.pdbx_strand_id
1 'polypeptide(L)'
;MSSLAAAHATNAVNALLQSVLPGSASVNAERKKTSRDKGSKAQLIDRNLKKRVEVQEKDVYRIKKREKKMLRKKISGRKEVQEDIEQKAKLQVLRKHQVDNSLTDHEKSYLDKVVKKNVRNLKSWDYDDKEELLDLQKQILANSEDSKKVRKVKSRRQKKKQFKEKLPQSIQDHRYKALTPGLAPVGASDEEESEDEDEDY
;
A
#
# COMPACT_ATOMS: atom_id res chain seq x y z
N MET A 1 24.94 -58.71 -56.22
CA MET A 1 25.15 -57.34 -55.69
C MET A 1 25.45 -57.47 -54.21
N SER A 2 26.66 -57.12 -53.77
CA SER A 2 27.12 -57.32 -52.39
C SER A 2 26.21 -56.61 -51.37
N SER A 3 25.79 -57.32 -50.32
CA SER A 3 25.00 -56.77 -49.21
C SER A 3 25.68 -55.56 -48.56
N LEU A 4 27.02 -55.53 -48.58
CA LEU A 4 27.83 -54.43 -48.08
C LEU A 4 27.64 -53.16 -48.92
N ALA A 5 27.57 -53.28 -50.25
CA ALA A 5 27.35 -52.15 -51.13
C ALA A 5 25.94 -51.54 -50.93
N ALA A 6 24.94 -52.39 -50.69
CA ALA A 6 23.58 -51.93 -50.36
C ALA A 6 23.55 -51.20 -49.01
N ALA A 7 24.25 -51.70 -47.99
CA ALA A 7 24.34 -51.06 -46.68
C ALA A 7 25.05 -49.69 -46.74
N HIS A 8 26.16 -49.59 -47.48
CA HIS A 8 26.84 -48.30 -47.70
C HIS A 8 25.96 -47.29 -48.43
N ALA A 9 25.24 -47.73 -49.47
CA ALA A 9 24.30 -46.87 -50.18
C ALA A 9 23.18 -46.38 -49.25
N THR A 10 22.61 -47.25 -48.40
CA THR A 10 21.56 -46.83 -47.43
C THR A 10 22.09 -45.84 -46.40
N ASN A 11 23.32 -46.02 -45.93
CA ASN A 11 23.94 -45.11 -44.95
C ASN A 11 24.22 -43.73 -45.56
N ALA A 12 24.73 -43.67 -46.78
CA ALA A 12 24.96 -42.41 -47.50
C ALA A 12 23.63 -41.66 -47.74
N VAL A 13 22.58 -42.38 -48.12
CA VAL A 13 21.23 -41.79 -48.31
C VAL A 13 20.67 -41.28 -46.98
N ASN A 14 20.81 -42.02 -45.88
CA ASN A 14 20.36 -41.59 -44.57
C ASN A 14 21.11 -40.34 -44.06
N ALA A 15 22.42 -40.25 -44.29
CA ALA A 15 23.21 -39.07 -43.94
C ALA A 15 22.79 -37.82 -44.73
N LEU A 16 22.53 -37.99 -46.04
CA LEU A 16 22.03 -36.91 -46.89
C LEU A 16 20.62 -36.45 -46.48
N LEU A 17 19.75 -37.39 -46.09
CA LEU A 17 18.40 -37.07 -45.63
C LEU A 17 18.41 -36.27 -44.32
N GLN A 18 19.28 -36.63 -43.37
CA GLN A 18 19.41 -35.92 -42.09
C GLN A 18 19.95 -34.49 -42.26
N SER A 19 20.87 -34.27 -43.20
CA SER A 19 21.44 -32.93 -43.44
C SER A 19 20.46 -31.99 -44.14
N VAL A 20 19.59 -32.51 -45.01
CA VAL A 20 18.63 -31.70 -45.77
C VAL A 20 17.29 -31.56 -45.04
N LEU A 21 16.89 -32.55 -44.25
CA LEU A 21 15.61 -32.60 -43.52
C LEU A 21 15.85 -33.04 -42.07
N PRO A 22 16.17 -32.11 -41.15
CA PRO A 22 16.31 -32.45 -39.74
C PRO A 22 15.00 -33.06 -39.22
N GLY A 23 15.08 -34.29 -38.71
CA GLY A 23 13.91 -35.08 -38.28
C GLY A 23 13.41 -36.11 -39.29
N SER A 24 14.08 -36.32 -40.43
CA SER A 24 13.73 -37.39 -41.36
C SER A 24 13.98 -38.78 -40.75
N ALA A 25 12.99 -39.67 -40.82
CA ALA A 25 13.13 -41.06 -40.40
C ALA A 25 14.13 -41.82 -41.28
N SER A 26 14.97 -42.67 -40.67
CA SER A 26 15.92 -43.52 -41.39
C SER A 26 15.21 -44.53 -42.31
N VAL A 27 15.79 -44.75 -43.49
CA VAL A 27 15.25 -45.72 -44.45
C VAL A 27 15.68 -47.12 -44.02
N ASN A 28 14.76 -47.87 -43.42
CA ASN A 28 14.91 -49.32 -43.20
C ASN A 28 14.46 -50.07 -44.47
N ALA A 29 15.31 -50.97 -44.97
CA ALA A 29 15.09 -51.73 -46.20
C ALA A 29 13.85 -52.66 -46.16
N GLU A 30 13.26 -52.91 -44.99
CA GLU A 30 12.20 -53.90 -44.80
C GLU A 30 10.77 -53.33 -44.76
N ARG A 31 10.59 -52.01 -44.88
CA ARG A 31 9.24 -51.43 -44.78
C ARG A 31 8.47 -51.58 -46.09
N LYS A 32 7.56 -52.58 -46.13
CA LYS A 32 6.49 -52.70 -47.14
C LYS A 32 5.66 -51.41 -47.15
N LYS A 33 5.85 -50.57 -48.18
CA LYS A 33 5.06 -49.35 -48.38
C LYS A 33 3.75 -49.73 -49.08
N THR A 34 2.61 -49.39 -48.48
CA THR A 34 1.31 -49.39 -49.15
C THR A 34 1.39 -48.48 -50.37
N SER A 35 1.23 -49.07 -51.56
CA SER A 35 1.15 -48.35 -52.83
C SER A 35 -0.14 -47.53 -52.85
N ARG A 36 -0.04 -46.24 -52.55
CA ARG A 36 -1.01 -45.27 -53.06
C ARG A 36 -0.47 -44.79 -54.39
N ASP A 37 -1.33 -44.74 -55.39
CA ASP A 37 -0.98 -44.29 -56.73
C ASP A 37 -0.47 -42.85 -56.66
N LYS A 38 0.83 -42.69 -56.87
CA LYS A 38 1.58 -41.46 -56.58
C LYS A 38 1.73 -40.57 -57.82
N GLY A 39 1.09 -40.93 -58.93
CA GLY A 39 1.27 -40.26 -60.21
C GLY A 39 2.69 -40.42 -60.74
N SER A 40 2.96 -39.80 -61.90
CA SER A 40 4.29 -39.81 -62.51
C SER A 40 5.33 -39.14 -61.59
N LYS A 41 6.60 -39.57 -61.67
CA LYS A 41 7.72 -38.96 -60.92
C LYS A 41 7.77 -37.43 -61.12
N ALA A 42 7.42 -36.95 -62.31
CA ALA A 42 7.31 -35.52 -62.60
C ALA A 42 6.21 -34.83 -61.77
N GLN A 43 5.04 -35.45 -61.62
CA GLN A 43 3.95 -34.93 -60.78
C GLN A 43 4.34 -34.91 -59.30
N LEU A 44 5.11 -35.88 -58.82
CA LEU A 44 5.63 -35.85 -57.44
C LEU A 44 6.61 -34.70 -57.20
N ILE A 45 7.50 -34.43 -58.15
CA ILE A 45 8.46 -33.32 -58.07
C ILE A 45 7.71 -32.00 -58.04
N ASP A 46 6.74 -31.79 -58.95
CA ASP A 46 5.91 -30.59 -58.98
C ASP A 46 5.13 -30.38 -57.68
N ARG A 47 4.48 -31.43 -57.15
CA ARG A 47 3.76 -31.35 -55.87
C ARG A 47 4.68 -31.03 -54.70
N ASN A 48 5.89 -31.60 -54.66
CA ASN A 48 6.86 -31.31 -53.60
C ASN A 48 7.42 -29.90 -53.71
N LEU A 49 7.67 -29.40 -54.93
CA LEU A 49 8.14 -28.04 -55.15
C LEU A 49 7.10 -27.02 -54.67
N LYS A 50 5.82 -27.21 -55.05
CA LYS A 50 4.70 -26.39 -54.58
C LYS A 50 4.60 -26.37 -53.06
N LYS A 51 4.62 -27.54 -52.41
CA LYS A 51 4.60 -27.64 -50.94
C LYS A 51 5.81 -26.98 -50.28
N ARG A 52 7.01 -27.11 -50.86
CA ARG A 52 8.22 -26.47 -50.34
C ARG A 52 8.09 -24.95 -50.36
N VAL A 53 7.59 -24.39 -51.46
CA VAL A 53 7.34 -22.94 -51.58
C VAL A 53 6.31 -22.51 -50.54
N GLU A 54 5.19 -23.20 -50.41
CA GLU A 54 4.16 -22.89 -49.39
C GLU A 54 4.68 -22.95 -47.95
N VAL A 55 5.50 -23.97 -47.62
CA VAL A 55 6.10 -24.12 -46.29
C VAL A 55 7.14 -23.03 -46.03
N GLN A 56 8.00 -22.74 -47.00
CA GLN A 56 9.02 -21.69 -46.89
C GLN A 56 8.37 -20.30 -46.70
N GLU A 57 7.32 -19.97 -47.45
CA GLU A 57 6.62 -18.69 -47.31
C GLU A 57 5.96 -18.55 -45.93
N LYS A 58 5.26 -19.60 -45.46
CA LYS A 58 4.60 -19.61 -44.14
C LYS A 58 5.62 -19.50 -43.01
N ASP A 59 6.71 -20.25 -43.07
CA ASP A 59 7.70 -20.25 -42.01
C ASP A 59 8.51 -18.95 -42.00
N VAL A 60 8.89 -18.40 -43.15
CA VAL A 60 9.59 -17.10 -43.21
C VAL A 60 8.75 -15.99 -42.59
N TYR A 61 7.44 -15.94 -42.84
CA TYR A 61 6.57 -14.94 -42.21
C TYR A 61 6.50 -15.13 -40.68
N ARG A 62 6.32 -16.36 -40.19
CA ARG A 62 6.25 -16.66 -38.76
C ARG A 62 7.58 -16.37 -38.05
N ILE A 63 8.70 -16.70 -38.68
CA ILE A 63 10.06 -16.41 -38.19
C ILE A 63 10.27 -14.90 -38.10
N LYS A 64 10.03 -14.15 -39.18
CA LYS A 64 10.14 -12.67 -39.19
C LYS A 64 9.22 -12.02 -38.15
N LYS A 65 8.01 -12.53 -37.95
CA LYS A 65 7.07 -12.04 -36.92
C LYS A 65 7.61 -12.28 -35.50
N ARG A 66 8.19 -13.45 -35.23
CA ARG A 66 8.82 -13.76 -33.94
C ARG A 66 10.06 -12.90 -33.70
N GLU A 67 10.93 -12.75 -34.70
CA GLU A 67 12.12 -11.89 -34.63
C GLU A 67 11.74 -10.42 -34.37
N LYS A 68 10.75 -9.88 -35.10
CA LYS A 68 10.24 -8.53 -34.87
C LYS A 68 9.67 -8.35 -33.46
N LYS A 69 8.95 -9.35 -32.93
CA LYS A 69 8.45 -9.33 -31.55
C LYS A 69 9.60 -9.34 -30.53
N MET A 70 10.62 -10.16 -30.74
CA MET A 70 11.80 -10.22 -29.88
C MET A 70 12.60 -8.91 -29.92
N LEU A 71 12.76 -8.30 -31.09
CA LEU A 71 13.42 -7.01 -31.26
C LEU A 71 12.65 -5.90 -30.52
N ARG A 72 11.33 -5.86 -30.66
CA ARG A 72 10.48 -4.90 -29.92
C ARG A 72 10.62 -5.05 -28.41
N LYS A 73 10.63 -6.29 -27.90
CA LYS A 73 10.83 -6.56 -26.47
C LYS A 73 12.20 -6.09 -25.99
N LYS A 74 13.26 -6.33 -26.78
CA LYS A 74 14.63 -5.84 -26.48
C LYS A 74 14.69 -4.32 -26.45
N ILE A 75 14.03 -3.64 -27.39
CA ILE A 75 13.99 -2.17 -27.43
C ILE A 75 13.19 -1.61 -26.24
N SER A 76 12.03 -2.19 -25.91
CA SER A 76 11.23 -1.76 -24.74
C SER A 76 12.03 -1.89 -23.45
N GLY A 77 12.65 -3.05 -23.22
CA GLY A 77 13.46 -3.25 -22.01
C GLY A 77 14.65 -2.30 -21.91
N ARG A 78 15.28 -1.92 -23.03
CA ARG A 78 16.33 -0.90 -23.02
C ARG A 78 15.80 0.50 -22.68
N LYS A 79 14.61 0.86 -23.20
CA LYS A 79 13.96 2.13 -22.88
C LYS A 79 13.59 2.22 -21.41
N GLU A 80 12.99 1.18 -20.85
CA GLU A 80 12.63 1.10 -19.43
C GLU A 80 13.88 1.28 -18.53
N VAL A 81 14.98 0.57 -18.84
CA VAL A 81 16.24 0.72 -18.09
C VAL A 81 16.80 2.13 -18.22
N GLN A 82 16.75 2.74 -19.40
CA GLN A 82 17.22 4.10 -19.62
C GLN A 82 16.36 5.12 -18.85
N GLU A 83 15.03 4.98 -18.90
CA GLU A 83 14.09 5.80 -18.14
C GLU A 83 14.34 5.69 -16.62
N ASP A 84 14.60 4.48 -16.11
CA ASP A 84 14.94 4.26 -14.71
C ASP A 84 16.24 4.96 -14.30
N ILE A 85 17.27 4.92 -15.17
CA ILE A 85 18.55 5.62 -14.94
C ILE A 85 18.33 7.14 -14.94
N GLU A 86 17.57 7.67 -15.89
CA GLU A 86 17.24 9.09 -15.99
C GLU A 86 16.44 9.57 -14.78
N GLN A 87 15.46 8.79 -14.32
CA GLN A 87 14.71 9.10 -13.10
C GLN A 87 15.59 9.11 -11.85
N LYS A 88 16.51 8.15 -11.71
CA LYS A 88 17.47 8.12 -10.61
C LYS A 88 18.42 9.32 -10.65
N ALA A 89 18.93 9.67 -11.83
CA ALA A 89 19.76 10.85 -12.01
C ALA A 89 18.99 12.13 -11.64
N LYS A 90 17.76 12.28 -12.13
CA LYS A 90 16.87 13.40 -11.80
C LYS A 90 16.61 13.50 -10.29
N LEU A 91 16.39 12.37 -9.62
CA LEU A 91 16.21 12.33 -8.16
C LEU A 91 17.47 12.78 -7.41
N GLN A 92 18.66 12.37 -7.86
CA GLN A 92 19.92 12.80 -7.26
C GLN A 92 20.14 14.31 -7.43
N VAL A 93 19.85 14.86 -8.62
CA VAL A 93 19.92 16.31 -8.88
C VAL A 93 18.94 17.06 -7.98
N LEU A 94 17.68 16.61 -7.91
CA LEU A 94 16.67 17.20 -7.03
C LEU A 94 17.10 17.21 -5.56
N ARG A 95 17.70 16.11 -5.07
CA ARG A 95 18.21 16.03 -3.70
C ARG A 95 19.35 17.03 -3.45
N LYS A 96 20.27 17.18 -4.41
CA LYS A 96 21.34 18.17 -4.32
C LYS A 96 20.77 19.60 -4.28
N HIS A 97 19.91 19.94 -5.23
CA HIS A 97 19.27 21.27 -5.26
C HIS A 97 18.45 21.55 -3.99
N GLN A 98 17.84 20.52 -3.39
CA GLN A 98 17.16 20.64 -2.10
C GLN A 98 18.08 20.94 -0.93
N VAL A 99 19.26 20.31 -0.88
CA VAL A 99 20.26 20.60 0.16
C VAL A 99 20.84 22.00 -0.02
N ASP A 100 21.12 22.39 -1.26
CA ASP A 100 21.71 23.68 -1.60
C ASP A 100 20.69 24.84 -1.64
N ASN A 101 19.40 24.55 -1.39
CA ASN A 101 18.27 25.48 -1.54
C ASN A 101 18.17 26.17 -2.92
N SER A 102 18.65 25.49 -3.97
CA SER A 102 18.73 26.00 -5.35
C SER A 102 17.69 25.40 -6.29
N LEU A 103 16.55 24.90 -5.76
CA LEU A 103 15.48 24.35 -6.60
C LEU A 103 14.96 25.37 -7.62
N THR A 104 14.89 24.95 -8.87
CA THR A 104 14.20 25.67 -9.94
C THR A 104 12.68 25.62 -9.75
N ASP A 105 11.95 26.55 -10.36
CA ASP A 105 10.47 26.60 -10.23
C ASP A 105 9.79 25.35 -10.81
N HIS A 106 10.38 24.76 -11.86
CA HIS A 106 9.90 23.50 -12.42
C HIS A 106 10.05 22.33 -11.44
N GLU A 107 11.19 22.27 -10.74
CA GLU A 107 11.45 21.26 -9.71
C GLU A 107 10.57 21.45 -8.48
N LYS A 108 10.31 22.69 -8.06
CA LYS A 108 9.36 23.00 -6.99
C LYS A 108 7.94 22.55 -7.36
N SER A 109 7.49 22.86 -8.58
CA SER A 109 6.17 22.42 -9.08
C SER A 109 6.09 20.89 -9.17
N TYR A 110 7.15 20.23 -9.61
CA TYR A 110 7.24 18.77 -9.64
C TYR A 110 7.16 18.19 -8.22
N LEU A 111 7.92 18.72 -7.27
CA LEU A 111 7.91 18.29 -5.88
C LEU A 111 6.54 18.51 -5.24
N ASP A 112 5.89 19.66 -5.43
CA ASP A 112 4.54 19.94 -4.95
C ASP A 112 3.51 18.93 -5.50
N LYS A 113 3.59 18.56 -6.78
CA LYS A 113 2.76 17.49 -7.36
C LYS A 113 3.00 16.14 -6.69
N VAL A 114 4.26 15.79 -6.43
CA VAL A 114 4.63 14.54 -5.73
C VAL A 114 4.11 14.55 -4.29
N VAL A 115 4.29 15.66 -3.57
CA VAL A 115 3.77 15.83 -2.21
C VAL A 115 2.25 15.72 -2.19
N LYS A 116 1.52 16.42 -3.08
CA LYS A 116 0.06 16.33 -3.19
C LYS A 116 -0.41 14.90 -3.46
N LYS A 117 0.26 14.17 -4.35
CA LYS A 117 -0.05 12.76 -4.64
C LYS A 117 0.20 11.88 -3.42
N ASN A 118 1.32 12.05 -2.73
CA ASN A 118 1.64 11.29 -1.52
C ASN A 118 0.67 11.61 -0.38
N VAL A 119 0.34 12.89 -0.17
CA VAL A 119 -0.66 13.32 0.82
C VAL A 119 -2.02 12.71 0.50
N ARG A 120 -2.44 12.70 -0.77
CA ARG A 120 -3.68 12.02 -1.19
C ARG A 120 -3.64 10.52 -0.90
N ASN A 121 -2.53 9.84 -1.19
CA ASN A 121 -2.38 8.40 -0.95
C ASN A 121 -2.25 8.04 0.55
N LEU A 122 -1.69 8.93 1.36
CA LEU A 122 -1.62 8.76 2.82
C LEU A 122 -2.98 9.05 3.47
N LYS A 123 -3.65 10.12 3.02
CA LYS A 123 -4.99 10.49 3.48
C LYS A 123 -6.10 9.65 2.87
N SER A 124 -5.84 8.82 1.87
CA SER A 124 -6.88 7.95 1.29
C SER A 124 -7.36 6.88 2.26
N TRP A 125 -6.70 6.71 3.41
CA TRP A 125 -7.15 5.86 4.51
C TRP A 125 -7.99 6.62 5.55
N ASP A 126 -7.94 7.95 5.53
CA ASP A 126 -8.81 8.83 6.32
C ASP A 126 -10.13 8.99 5.52
N TYR A 127 -11.02 8.01 5.64
CA TYR A 127 -12.32 7.99 4.97
C TYR A 127 -13.38 8.87 5.66
N ASP A 128 -14.47 9.12 4.91
CA ASP A 128 -15.61 9.99 5.21
C ASP A 128 -16.24 9.75 6.59
N ASP A 129 -16.13 8.52 7.11
CA ASP A 129 -16.65 8.13 8.44
C ASP A 129 -15.80 8.67 9.60
N LYS A 130 -14.81 9.55 9.35
CA LYS A 130 -13.99 10.14 10.42
C LYS A 130 -14.85 10.83 11.47
N GLU A 131 -15.92 11.50 11.07
CA GLU A 131 -16.85 12.14 12.01
C GLU A 131 -17.62 11.10 12.83
N GLU A 132 -18.19 10.09 12.18
CA GLU A 132 -18.90 9.00 12.85
C GLU A 132 -17.98 8.20 13.80
N LEU A 133 -16.75 7.93 13.37
CA LEU A 133 -15.73 7.26 14.16
C LEU A 133 -15.27 8.11 15.35
N LEU A 134 -15.10 9.43 15.16
CA LEU A 134 -14.79 10.37 16.23
C LEU A 134 -15.95 10.45 17.23
N ASP A 135 -17.19 10.43 16.77
CA ASP A 135 -18.36 10.45 17.64
C ASP A 135 -18.53 9.13 18.39
N LEU A 136 -18.30 7.99 17.74
CA LEU A 136 -18.22 6.68 18.39
C LEU A 136 -17.10 6.65 19.43
N GLN A 137 -15.92 7.19 19.10
CA GLN A 137 -14.80 7.31 20.03
C GLN A 137 -15.18 8.18 21.25
N LYS A 138 -15.82 9.33 21.04
CA LYS A 138 -16.32 10.18 22.14
C LYS A 138 -17.35 9.45 23.00
N GLN A 139 -18.27 8.68 22.39
CA GLN A 139 -19.27 7.89 23.11
C GLN A 139 -18.63 6.78 23.96
N ILE A 140 -17.64 6.06 23.41
CA ILE A 140 -16.88 5.03 24.14
C ILE A 140 -16.13 5.66 25.32
N LEU A 141 -15.42 6.78 25.10
CA LEU A 141 -14.68 7.48 26.15
C LEU A 141 -15.62 8.05 27.24
N ALA A 142 -16.80 8.55 26.86
CA ALA A 142 -17.82 9.02 27.80
C ALA A 142 -18.52 7.89 28.59
N ASN A 143 -18.41 6.65 28.11
CA ASN A 143 -18.94 5.46 28.78
C ASN A 143 -17.90 4.69 29.58
N SER A 144 -16.61 4.99 29.40
CA SER A 144 -15.51 4.45 30.20
C SER A 144 -15.75 4.70 31.69
N GLU A 145 -15.40 3.72 32.53
CA GLU A 145 -15.68 3.75 33.97
C GLU A 145 -15.17 5.01 34.66
N ASP A 146 -14.01 5.51 34.24
CA ASP A 146 -13.38 6.68 34.84
C ASP A 146 -14.21 7.94 34.60
N SER A 147 -14.78 8.09 33.40
CA SER A 147 -15.66 9.22 33.09
C SER A 147 -16.95 9.18 33.92
N LYS A 148 -17.52 7.99 34.15
CA LYS A 148 -18.70 7.78 35.01
C LYS A 148 -18.37 8.08 36.48
N LYS A 149 -17.21 7.63 36.97
CA LYS A 149 -16.72 7.93 38.33
C LYS A 149 -16.52 9.44 38.50
N VAL A 150 -15.88 10.11 37.56
CA VAL A 150 -15.68 11.57 37.58
C VAL A 150 -17.00 12.34 37.56
N ARG A 151 -17.98 11.95 36.73
CA ARG A 151 -19.32 12.56 36.70
C ARG A 151 -20.05 12.38 38.04
N LYS A 152 -20.01 11.19 38.64
CA LYS A 152 -20.59 10.91 39.96
C LYS A 152 -19.95 11.76 41.06
N VAL A 153 -18.61 11.89 41.06
CA VAL A 153 -17.87 12.71 42.03
C VAL A 153 -18.21 14.19 41.88
N LYS A 154 -18.25 14.72 40.65
CA LYS A 154 -18.63 16.12 40.38
C LYS A 154 -20.07 16.41 40.83
N SER A 155 -21.03 15.54 40.50
CA SER A 155 -22.42 15.68 40.97
C SER A 155 -22.52 15.67 42.50
N ARG A 156 -21.79 14.76 43.17
CA ARG A 156 -21.76 14.72 44.64
C ARG A 156 -21.17 15.99 45.24
N ARG A 157 -20.12 16.56 44.65
CA ARG A 157 -19.53 17.84 45.07
C ARG A 157 -20.48 19.02 44.86
N GLN A 158 -21.19 19.07 43.74
CA GLN A 158 -22.21 20.11 43.49
C GLN A 158 -23.37 20.03 44.47
N LYS A 159 -23.91 18.83 44.73
CA LYS A 159 -24.95 18.63 45.75
C LYS A 159 -24.48 19.07 47.15
N LYS A 160 -23.23 18.78 47.51
CA LYS A 160 -22.65 19.25 48.79
C LYS A 160 -22.51 20.78 48.84
N LYS A 161 -22.14 21.43 47.73
CA LYS A 161 -22.07 22.91 47.66
C LYS A 161 -23.45 23.54 47.80
N GLN A 162 -24.43 23.06 47.04
CA GLN A 162 -25.83 23.53 47.11
C GLN A 162 -26.45 23.28 48.50
N PHE A 163 -26.08 22.19 49.18
CA PHE A 163 -26.54 21.95 50.55
C PHE A 163 -25.92 22.94 51.53
N LYS A 164 -24.61 23.22 51.44
CA LYS A 164 -23.93 24.19 52.29
C LYS A 164 -24.40 25.63 52.08
N GLU A 165 -24.74 25.99 50.84
CA GLU A 165 -25.28 27.32 50.51
C GLU A 165 -26.70 27.52 51.06
N LYS A 166 -27.44 26.42 51.28
CA LYS A 166 -28.77 26.44 51.91
C LYS A 166 -28.73 26.42 53.44
N LEU A 167 -27.59 26.17 54.09
CA LEU A 167 -27.49 26.34 55.53
C LEU A 167 -27.31 27.84 55.84
N PRO A 168 -28.24 28.48 56.57
CA PRO A 168 -28.00 29.83 57.06
C PRO A 168 -26.76 29.81 57.96
N GLN A 169 -25.84 30.75 57.75
CA GLN A 169 -24.67 30.93 58.62
C GLN A 169 -25.15 31.03 60.08
N SER A 170 -24.66 30.12 60.91
CA SER A 170 -25.24 29.70 62.20
C SER A 170 -25.10 30.70 63.36
N ILE A 171 -25.20 32.01 63.12
CA ILE A 171 -25.16 33.05 64.17
C ILE A 171 -26.26 34.12 63.94
N GLN A 172 -27.03 34.04 62.86
CA GLN A 172 -28.12 35.00 62.60
C GLN A 172 -29.44 34.48 63.20
N ASP A 173 -29.80 34.95 64.40
CA ASP A 173 -31.17 34.79 64.90
C ASP A 173 -32.11 35.60 63.98
N HIS A 174 -33.00 34.90 63.27
CA HIS A 174 -33.96 35.51 62.35
C HIS A 174 -34.88 36.54 63.00
N ARG A 175 -35.05 36.50 64.33
CA ARG A 175 -35.90 37.43 65.09
C ARG A 175 -35.24 38.80 65.26
N TYR A 176 -33.91 38.87 65.24
CA TYR A 176 -33.16 40.09 65.53
C TYR A 176 -32.04 40.29 64.50
N LYS A 177 -32.39 40.79 63.30
CA LYS A 177 -31.43 41.11 62.25
C LYS A 177 -30.33 42.09 62.68
N ALA A 178 -30.57 42.90 63.71
CA ALA A 178 -29.62 43.87 64.25
C ALA A 178 -28.76 43.35 65.41
N LEU A 179 -28.89 42.07 65.80
CA LEU A 179 -28.14 41.52 66.93
C LEU A 179 -26.68 41.18 66.56
N THR A 180 -26.39 40.99 65.27
CA THR A 180 -25.09 40.55 64.78
C THR A 180 -24.09 41.65 64.40
N PRO A 181 -24.45 42.89 64.02
CA PRO A 181 -23.48 43.96 63.83
C PRO A 181 -23.04 44.53 65.20
N GLY A 182 -21.88 44.11 65.69
CA GLY A 182 -21.28 44.66 66.92
C GLY A 182 -21.04 43.66 68.05
N LEU A 183 -21.40 42.39 67.89
CA LEU A 183 -21.02 41.35 68.84
C LEU A 183 -19.53 41.02 68.65
N ALA A 184 -18.72 41.28 69.68
CA ALA A 184 -17.30 40.96 69.64
C ALA A 184 -17.12 39.43 69.57
N PRO A 185 -16.19 38.92 68.74
CA PRO A 185 -15.84 37.51 68.77
C PRO A 185 -15.06 37.22 70.05
N VAL A 186 -15.77 36.89 71.12
CA VAL A 186 -15.19 36.33 72.35
C VAL A 186 -14.59 34.96 72.03
N GLY A 187 -13.29 34.82 72.26
CA GLY A 187 -12.58 33.56 72.10
C GLY A 187 -12.73 32.71 73.36
N ALA A 188 -12.48 31.39 73.26
CA ALA A 188 -12.44 30.50 74.43
C ALA A 188 -11.40 30.91 75.50
N SER A 189 -10.51 31.85 75.16
CA SER A 189 -9.51 32.43 76.06
C SER A 189 -10.02 33.65 76.84
N ASP A 190 -11.20 34.17 76.51
CA ASP A 190 -11.78 35.40 77.08
C ASP A 190 -12.85 35.09 78.15
N GLU A 191 -13.21 33.81 78.31
CA GLU A 191 -14.16 33.34 79.32
C GLU A 191 -13.47 32.85 80.61
N GLU A 192 -12.14 32.96 80.70
CA GLU A 192 -11.33 32.46 81.82
C GLU A 192 -10.64 33.60 82.60
N GLU A 193 -11.40 34.53 83.20
CA GLU A 193 -10.89 35.37 84.31
C GLU A 193 -12.08 35.90 85.15
N SER A 194 -12.46 35.17 86.21
CA SER A 194 -13.37 35.69 87.23
C SER A 194 -12.58 36.51 88.24
N GLU A 195 -12.70 37.83 88.15
CA GLU A 195 -12.26 38.82 89.13
C GLU A 195 -12.96 38.57 90.48
N ASP A 196 -12.27 37.89 91.40
CA ASP A 196 -12.54 37.98 92.84
C ASP A 196 -11.74 39.19 93.38
N GLU A 197 -12.38 40.35 93.50
CA GLU A 197 -11.85 41.52 94.23
C GLU A 197 -12.68 41.76 95.51
N ASP A 198 -11.95 41.89 96.61
CA ASP A 198 -12.36 41.91 98.01
C ASP A 198 -13.21 43.12 98.43
N GLU A 199 -14.18 42.91 99.33
CA GLU A 199 -14.83 43.97 100.12
C GLU A 199 -14.71 43.66 101.63
N ASP A 200 -13.73 44.31 102.27
CA ASP A 200 -13.57 44.77 103.66
C ASP A 200 -14.32 44.08 104.83
N TYR A 201 -13.53 43.47 105.75
CA TYR A 201 -13.60 43.66 107.22
C TYR A 201 -12.25 43.37 107.88
#